data_AF-A0A1K1SUQ1-F1
#
_entry.id   AF-A0A1K1SUQ1-F1
#
_cell.length_a   1.000
_cell.length_b   1.000
_cell.length_c   1.000
_cell.angle_alpha   90.00
_cell.angle_beta   90.00
_cell.angle_gamma   90.00
#
_symmetry.space_group_name_H-M   'P 1'
#
loop_
_entity.id
_entity.type
_entity.pdbx_description
1 polymer ?
#
loop_
_entity_poly.entity_id
_entity_poly.type
_entity_poly.pdbx_seq_one_letter_code
_entity_poly.pdbx_strand_id
1 'polypeptide(L)' 'MSSRALRSAAGDISPTVLQSRIHELRDAGIVERVDGGYSLTPLGLELSEAFAPLYRFAGKWADCLEREPR' A
#
# COMPACT_ATOMS: atom_id res chain seq x y z
N MET A 1 12.31 -0.19 -2.18
CA MET A 1 12.02 -1.64 -2.23
C MET A 1 12.17 -2.17 -3.65
N SER A 2 12.75 -3.36 -3.84
CA SER A 2 12.83 -3.99 -5.17
C SER A 2 11.47 -4.51 -5.64
N SER A 3 11.30 -4.67 -6.96
CA SER A 3 10.06 -5.24 -7.54
C SER A 3 9.74 -6.64 -7.01
N ARG A 4 10.77 -7.42 -6.63
CA ARG A 4 10.59 -8.74 -6.01
C ARG A 4 10.07 -8.61 -4.58
N ALA A 5 10.63 -7.70 -3.79
CA ALA A 5 10.15 -7.45 -2.44
C ALA A 5 8.71 -6.92 -2.44
N LEU A 6 8.38 -6.04 -3.39
CA LEU A 6 7.03 -5.49 -3.53
C LEU A 6 6.00 -6.56 -3.91
N ARG A 7 6.34 -7.48 -4.84
CA ARG A 7 5.51 -8.65 -5.15
C ARG A 7 5.31 -9.56 -3.95
N SER A 8 6.36 -9.81 -3.18
CA SER A 8 6.26 -10.65 -1.98
C SER A 8 5.36 -10.02 -0.90
N ALA A 9 5.37 -8.69 -0.78
CA ALA A 9 4.54 -7.97 0.18
C ALA A 9 3.07 -7.86 -0.27
N ALA A 10 2.82 -7.88 -1.58
CA ALA A 10 1.48 -7.73 -2.16
C ALA A 10 0.60 -9.00 -2.05
N GLY A 11 1.13 -10.11 -1.56
CA GLY A 11 0.38 -11.35 -1.33
C GLY A 11 -0.29 -11.88 -2.60
N ASP A 12 -1.62 -12.03 -2.56
CA ASP A 12 -2.44 -12.62 -3.64
C ASP A 12 -2.70 -11.69 -4.84
N ILE A 13 -2.15 -10.47 -4.84
CA ILE A 13 -2.31 -9.57 -5.99
C ILE A 13 -1.50 -10.10 -7.17
N SER A 14 -2.16 -10.27 -8.33
CA SER A 14 -1.48 -10.73 -9.54
C SER A 14 -0.34 -9.78 -9.94
N PRO A 15 0.77 -10.29 -10.51
CA PRO A 15 1.91 -9.45 -10.88
C PRO A 15 1.55 -8.30 -11.82
N THR A 16 0.62 -8.52 -12.75
CA THR A 16 0.15 -7.51 -13.70
C THR A 16 -0.65 -6.40 -13.03
N VAL A 17 -1.55 -6.76 -12.10
CA VAL A 17 -2.33 -5.77 -11.34
C VAL A 17 -1.41 -4.93 -10.47
N LEU A 18 -0.43 -5.57 -9.81
CA LEU A 18 0.54 -4.85 -8.99
C LEU A 18 1.39 -3.87 -9.81
N GLN A 19 1.82 -4.26 -11.01
CA GLN A 19 2.53 -3.33 -11.90
C GLN A 19 1.64 -2.17 -12.36
N SER A 20 0.37 -2.44 -12.72
CA SER A 20 -0.59 -1.38 -13.08
C SER A 20 -0.73 -0.36 -11.95
N ARG A 21 -0.93 -0.83 -10.71
CA ARG A 21 -1.05 0.05 -9.53
C ARG A 21 0.22 0.85 -9.27
N ILE A 22 1.40 0.26 -9.46
CA ILE A 22 2.66 0.99 -9.31
C ILE A 22 2.82 2.05 -10.41
N HIS A 23 2.39 1.78 -11.64
CA HIS A 23 2.38 2.77 -12.71
C HIS A 23 1.42 3.91 -12.38
N GLU A 24 0.19 3.61 -11.97
CA GLU A 24 -0.81 4.61 -11.56
C GLU A 24 -0.30 5.49 -10.40
N LEU A 25 0.32 4.89 -9.37
CA LEU A 25 0.90 5.64 -8.25
C LEU A 25 2.11 6.48 -8.64
N ARG A 26 2.85 6.08 -9.68
CA ARG A 26 3.95 6.88 -10.25
C ARG A 26 3.41 8.06 -11.05
N ASP A 27 2.41 7.85 -11.88
CA ASP A 27 1.76 8.89 -12.67
C ASP A 27 1.08 9.93 -11.75
N ALA A 28 0.60 9.49 -10.59
CA ALA A 28 0.06 10.36 -9.53
C ALA A 28 1.13 11.05 -8.67
N GLY A 29 2.43 10.79 -8.87
CA GLY A 29 3.51 11.40 -8.11
C GLY A 29 3.65 10.91 -6.65
N ILE A 30 3.03 9.79 -6.29
CA ILE A 30 3.06 9.19 -4.95
C ILE A 30 4.25 8.24 -4.80
N VAL A 31 4.60 7.53 -5.87
CA VAL A 31 5.72 6.60 -5.94
C VAL A 31 6.74 7.09 -6.96
N GLU A 32 8.01 6.88 -6.65
CA GLU A 32 9.11 7.13 -7.58
C GLU A 32 9.95 5.87 -7.79
N ARG A 33 10.65 5.82 -8.93
CA ARG A 33 11.64 4.78 -9.21
C ARG A 33 12.99 5.27 -8.70
N VAL A 34 13.64 4.44 -7.90
CA VAL A 34 14.97 4.68 -7.33
C VAL A 34 15.90 3.54 -7.74
N ASP A 35 17.19 3.70 -7.48
CA ASP A 35 18.15 2.61 -7.67
C ASP A 35 17.74 1.41 -6.82
N GLY A 36 17.54 0.26 -7.48
CA GLY A 36 17.10 -0.96 -6.84
C GLY A 36 15.58 -1.11 -6.62
N GLY A 37 14.73 -0.19 -7.11
CA GLY A 37 13.29 -0.41 -7.21
C GLY A 37 12.42 0.84 -7.04
N TYR A 38 11.53 0.84 -6.04
CA TYR A 38 10.51 1.88 -5.82
C TYR A 38 10.56 2.45 -4.40
N SER A 39 10.27 3.73 -4.27
CA SER A 39 10.12 4.44 -2.99
C SER A 39 8.87 5.32 -3.02
N LEU A 40 8.36 5.70 -1.85
CA LEU A 40 7.41 6.80 -1.75
C LEU A 40 8.15 8.12 -1.98
N THR A 41 7.49 9.04 -2.68
CA THR A 41 7.89 10.45 -2.73
C THR A 41 7.56 11.13 -1.39
N PRO A 42 8.03 12.37 -1.14
CA PRO A 42 7.59 13.13 0.03
C PRO A 42 6.06 13.25 0.13
N LEU A 43 5.39 13.50 -1.00
CA LEU A 43 3.92 13.53 -1.07
C LEU A 43 3.30 12.17 -0.73
N GLY A 44 3.88 11.08 -1.22
CA GLY A 44 3.41 9.74 -0.92
C GLY A 44 3.58 9.34 0.54
N LEU A 45 4.65 9.83 1.18
CA LEU A 45 4.85 9.66 2.62
C LEU A 45 3.79 10.42 3.43
N GLU A 46 3.54 11.69 3.09
CA GLU A 46 2.50 12.51 3.72
C GLU A 46 1.11 11.86 3.59
N LEU A 47 0.76 11.36 2.40
CA LEU A 47 -0.48 10.63 2.18
C LEU A 47 -0.56 9.37 3.06
N SER A 48 0.52 8.59 3.14
CA SER A 48 0.58 7.39 3.98
C SER A 48 0.34 7.71 5.46
N GLU A 49 0.95 8.78 5.96
CA GLU A 49 0.77 9.25 7.34
C GLU A 49 -0.67 9.73 7.60
N ALA A 50 -1.24 10.50 6.68
CA ALA A 50 -2.62 10.98 6.75
C ALA A 50 -3.65 9.82 6.68
N PHE A 51 -3.34 8.76 5.94
CA PHE A 51 -4.20 7.58 5.80
C PHE A 51 -4.09 6.61 6.98
N ALA A 52 -2.96 6.58 7.69
CA ALA A 52 -2.69 5.62 8.76
C ALA A 52 -3.77 5.57 9.88
N PRO A 53 -4.39 6.68 10.33
CA PRO A 53 -5.50 6.63 11.28
C PRO A 53 -6.71 5.86 10.76
N LEU A 54 -7.07 6.02 9.49
CA LEU A 54 -8.18 5.29 8.86
C LEU A 54 -7.86 3.79 8.77
N TYR A 55 -6.63 3.45 8.38
CA TYR A 55 -6.18 2.06 8.35
C TYR A 55 -6.26 1.40 9.74
N ARG A 56 -5.80 2.10 10.79
CA ARG A 56 -5.91 1.62 12.18
C ARG A 56 -7.36 1.48 12.64
N PHE A 57 -8.23 2.41 12.25
CA PHE A 57 -9.65 2.32 12.57
C PHE A 57 -10.31 1.11 11.90
N ALA A 58 -10.00 0.85 10.63
CA ALA A 58 -10.53 -0.31 9.92
C ALA A 58 -10.19 -1.64 10.62
N GLY A 59 -8.95 -1.77 11.14
CA GLY A 59 -8.57 -2.94 11.96
C GLY A 59 -9.40 -3.07 13.23
N LYS A 60 -9.54 -1.98 14.00
CA LYS A 60 -10.40 -1.97 15.21
C LYS A 60 -11.85 -2.33 14.89
N TRP A 61 -12.36 -1.84 13.77
CA TRP A 61 -13.73 -2.12 13.33
C TRP A 61 -13.91 -3.59 12.96
N ALA A 62 -12.96 -4.18 12.23
CA ALA A 62 -12.97 -5.60 11.92
C ALA A 62 -12.96 -6.46 13.21
N ASP A 63 -12.09 -6.13 14.17
CA ASP A 63 -12.02 -6.82 15.46
C ASP A 63 -13.36 -6.74 16.22
N CYS A 64 -14.08 -5.61 16.13
CA CYS A 64 -15.40 -5.47 16.73
C CYS A 64 -16.44 -6.41 16.09
N LEU A 65 -16.41 -6.58 14.77
CA LEU A 65 -17.32 -7.48 14.05
C LEU A 65 -17.03 -8.96 14.35
N GLU A 66 -15.76 -9.33 14.50
CA GLU A 66 -15.37 -10.71 14.85
C GLU A 66 -15.71 -11.07 16.31
N ARG A 67 -15.89 -10.06 17.16
CA ARG A 67 -16.25 -10.21 18.58
C ARG A 67 -17.74 -10.24 18.86
N GLU A 68 -18.60 -10.03 17.86
CA GLU A 68 -20.04 -10.28 18.02
C GLU A 68 -20.28 -11.79 18.15
N PRO A 69 -20.82 -12.28 19.28
CA PRO A 69 -21.30 -13.65 19.35
C PRO A 69 -22.50 -13.75 18.40
N ARG A 70 -22.41 -14.69 17.46
CA ARG A 70 -23.50 -15.04 16.55
C ARG A 70 -24.75 -15.50 17.29
#